data_AF-A0A2V5W584-F1
#
_entry.id   AF-A0A2V5W584-F1
#
_cell.length_a   1.000
_cell.length_b   1.000
_cell.length_c   1.000
_cell.angle_alpha   90.00
_cell.angle_beta   90.00
_cell.angle_gamma   90.00
#
_symmetry.space_group_name_H-M   'P 1'
#
loop_
_entity.id
_entity.type
_entity.pdbx_description
1 polymer ?
#
loop_
_entity_poly.entity_id
_entity_poly.type
_entity_poly.pdbx_seq_one_letter_code
_entity_poly.pdbx_strand_id
1 'polypeptide(L)'
;MKTQLREPEFTEPERYELHEGPFYHFDISRREFVQVLGAGVVLSVAVPRLFAQRAPENRPTNLAQRLHIGADGVITVLTSKVEVGQGSRTQLTQAAAEELRVPVDRVRFIMADTAVVPDDGGTAGSGTTPRSVPAIRRGCAAACQLLIDTAAAAFNADAKRLSVRDGMVEGLAEGQQFSYADLASEKHSKALQREVASGVSLAEVKEWRILGTPVPRVGASEIVTGAHRYPSDIRRPGMLYGKVLRPSSYGAQLEEIDLAPAKTSFGVTAIRDGDFVGFAAATSFEAELARDEAAKTAKWKTAEHPSSDDLYSYLRSHASSQRSRRDITGSPDETFKTAHKVLREAYQIAYIQHAPM
;
A
#
# COMPACT_ATOMS: atom_id res chain seq x y z
N MET A 1 30.00 -56.78 42.45
CA MET A 1 29.85 -56.60 40.98
C MET A 1 28.37 -56.66 40.65
N LYS A 2 27.73 -55.49 40.48
CA LYS A 2 26.46 -55.22 39.79
C LYS A 2 25.94 -53.87 40.30
N THR A 3 26.29 -52.84 39.54
CA THR A 3 25.80 -51.47 39.66
C THR A 3 24.32 -51.48 39.30
N GLN A 4 23.43 -51.22 40.26
CA GLN A 4 22.04 -50.86 39.95
C GLN A 4 22.04 -49.38 39.55
N LEU A 5 22.00 -49.15 38.23
CA LEU A 5 21.71 -47.85 37.66
C LEU A 5 20.25 -47.51 37.99
N ARG A 6 20.06 -46.40 38.71
CA ARG A 6 18.76 -45.74 38.85
C ARG A 6 18.30 -45.31 37.45
N GLU A 7 17.05 -45.60 37.13
CA GLU A 7 16.38 -45.01 35.97
C GLU A 7 16.43 -43.47 36.11
N PRO A 8 16.90 -42.74 35.09
CA PRO A 8 16.65 -41.31 35.04
C PRO A 8 15.19 -41.10 34.64
N GLU A 9 14.43 -40.49 35.56
CA GLU A 9 13.16 -39.84 35.29
C GLU A 9 13.27 -39.04 34.00
N PHE A 10 12.47 -39.41 33.00
CA PHE A 10 12.28 -38.63 31.80
C PHE A 10 11.44 -37.40 32.20
N THR A 11 12.11 -36.34 32.63
CA THR A 11 11.52 -35.01 32.64
C THR A 11 11.52 -34.52 31.20
N GLU A 12 10.38 -34.64 30.51
CA GLU A 12 10.12 -33.87 29.30
C GLU A 12 10.36 -32.40 29.63
N PRO A 13 11.31 -31.71 28.97
CA PRO A 13 11.37 -30.27 29.04
C PRO A 13 10.11 -29.75 28.38
N GLU A 14 9.39 -28.93 29.14
CA GLU A 14 8.14 -28.30 28.76
C GLU A 14 8.20 -27.75 27.34
N ARG A 15 7.16 -28.06 26.56
CA ARG A 15 6.78 -27.27 25.39
C ARG A 15 6.68 -25.81 25.86
N TYR A 16 7.21 -24.91 25.04
CA TYR A 16 7.29 -23.45 25.18
C TYR A 16 8.66 -22.93 25.65
N GLU A 17 9.19 -21.98 24.86
CA GLU A 17 10.38 -21.15 25.10
C GLU A 17 11.74 -21.61 24.54
N LEU A 18 11.77 -21.97 23.25
CA LEU A 18 12.77 -21.40 22.34
C LEU A 18 12.04 -20.83 21.12
N HIS A 19 11.36 -19.70 21.34
CA HIS A 19 11.13 -18.78 20.24
C HIS A 19 12.47 -18.11 19.94
N GLU A 20 13.23 -18.69 19.00
CA GLU A 20 14.01 -17.81 18.14
C GLU A 20 12.97 -16.92 17.43
N GLY A 21 12.82 -15.69 17.92
CA GLY A 21 12.07 -14.68 17.20
C GLY A 21 12.60 -14.62 15.77
N PRO A 22 11.76 -14.27 14.78
CA PRO A 22 12.23 -14.17 13.41
C PRO A 22 13.54 -13.35 13.36
N PHE A 23 14.54 -13.83 12.60
CA PHE A 23 15.82 -13.16 12.36
C PHE A 23 15.68 -11.68 11.90
N TYR A 24 14.45 -11.30 11.54
CA TYR A 24 14.04 -9.97 11.17
C TYR A 24 12.87 -9.56 12.08
N HIS A 25 13.13 -8.60 12.96
CA HIS A 25 12.06 -7.81 13.55
C HIS A 25 11.65 -6.77 12.51
N PHE A 26 10.42 -6.88 12.00
CA PHE A 26 9.83 -5.89 11.09
C PHE A 26 9.19 -4.72 11.84
N ASP A 27 9.22 -4.74 13.17
CA ASP A 27 8.77 -3.64 14.00
C ASP A 27 9.81 -2.53 14.01
N ILE A 28 9.48 -1.42 13.37
CA ILE A 28 10.31 -0.22 13.42
C ILE A 28 10.27 0.37 14.82
N SER A 29 11.45 0.47 15.42
CA SER A 29 11.62 1.22 16.66
C SER A 29 11.36 2.71 16.41
N ARG A 30 10.95 3.45 17.45
CA ARG A 30 10.84 4.92 17.36
C ARG A 30 12.12 5.58 16.86
N ARG A 31 13.28 4.98 17.16
CA ARG A 31 14.59 5.45 16.73
C ARG A 31 14.79 5.29 15.22
N GLU A 32 14.44 4.13 14.66
CA GLU A 32 14.52 3.89 13.21
C GLU A 32 13.50 4.73 12.45
N PHE A 33 12.30 4.93 13.00
CA PHE A 33 11.31 5.85 12.42
C PHE A 33 11.86 7.29 12.33
N VAL A 34 12.53 7.77 13.39
CA VAL A 34 13.21 9.08 13.38
C VAL A 34 14.41 9.08 12.44
N GLN A 35 15.12 7.97 12.24
CA GLN A 35 16.20 7.89 11.25
C GLN A 35 15.67 7.97 9.80
N VAL A 36 14.53 7.34 9.52
CA VAL A 36 13.89 7.36 8.20
C VAL A 36 13.35 8.75 7.87
N LEU A 37 12.71 9.42 8.84
CA LEU A 37 12.04 10.70 8.61
C LEU A 37 12.89 11.93 8.94
N GLY A 38 13.92 11.78 9.78
CA GLY A 38 14.73 12.89 10.29
C GLY A 38 14.09 13.60 11.50
N ALA A 39 14.64 14.76 11.85
CA ALA A 39 14.08 15.62 12.90
C ALA A 39 12.86 16.42 12.39
N GLY A 40 11.84 16.55 13.22
CA GLY A 40 10.59 17.24 12.90
C GLY A 40 9.40 16.73 13.71
N VAL A 41 8.19 17.07 13.27
CA VAL A 41 6.93 16.63 13.92
C VAL A 41 6.10 15.77 12.97
N VAL A 42 5.57 14.67 13.51
CA VAL A 42 4.60 13.82 12.81
C VAL A 42 3.19 14.17 13.23
N LEU A 43 2.37 14.50 12.23
CA LEU A 43 0.94 14.72 12.38
C LEU A 43 0.20 13.45 11.91
N SER A 44 -0.68 12.94 12.76
CA SER A 44 -1.57 11.83 12.43
C SER A 44 -3.01 12.32 12.43
N VAL A 45 -3.63 12.37 11.25
CA VAL A 45 -5.01 12.81 11.08
C VAL A 45 -5.91 11.61 10.84
N ALA A 46 -6.88 11.39 11.73
CA ALA A 46 -7.91 10.37 11.54
C ALA A 46 -8.94 10.84 10.50
N VAL A 47 -9.09 10.10 9.41
CA VAL A 47 -10.07 10.39 8.34
C VAL A 47 -11.08 9.24 8.26
N PRO A 48 -12.40 9.50 8.28
CA PRO A 48 -13.41 8.45 8.16
C PRO A 48 -13.22 7.63 6.88
N ARG A 49 -13.30 6.30 6.98
CA ARG A 49 -13.27 5.40 5.81
C ARG A 49 -14.47 5.68 4.91
N LEU A 50 -14.22 6.22 3.72
CA LEU A 50 -15.28 6.36 2.72
C LEU A 50 -15.27 5.26 1.66
N PHE A 51 -14.14 4.65 1.28
CA PHE A 51 -14.14 3.63 0.22
C PHE A 51 -12.90 2.70 0.27
N ALA A 52 -12.87 1.70 1.16
CA ALA A 52 -11.84 0.65 1.12
C ALA A 52 -12.38 -0.66 0.52
N GLN A 53 -11.60 -1.28 -0.38
CA GLN A 53 -11.82 -2.66 -0.83
C GLN A 53 -11.75 -3.61 0.37
N ARG A 54 -12.58 -4.68 0.34
CA ARG A 54 -12.65 -5.79 1.30
C ARG A 54 -11.47 -5.79 2.28
N ALA A 55 -11.70 -5.23 3.45
CA ALA A 55 -10.88 -5.48 4.62
C ALA A 55 -11.67 -6.43 5.54
N PRO A 56 -11.02 -7.37 6.24
CA PRO A 56 -11.67 -8.14 7.29
C PRO A 56 -12.26 -7.19 8.35
N GLU A 57 -13.37 -7.59 8.98
CA GLU A 57 -14.22 -6.78 9.86
C GLU A 57 -13.49 -6.14 11.07
N ASN A 58 -12.28 -6.62 11.42
CA ASN A 58 -11.53 -6.23 12.62
C ASN A 58 -10.45 -5.13 12.42
N ARG A 59 -10.55 -4.25 11.42
CA ARG A 59 -9.59 -3.12 11.26
C ARG A 59 -10.19 -1.77 11.68
N PRO A 60 -9.41 -0.88 12.32
CA PRO A 60 -9.88 0.43 12.77
C PRO A 60 -10.54 1.25 11.64
N THR A 61 -11.61 1.95 12.00
CA THR A 61 -12.57 2.61 11.11
C THR A 61 -12.07 3.91 10.49
N ASN A 62 -10.92 4.43 10.96
CA ASN A 62 -10.30 5.66 10.49
C ASN A 62 -9.00 5.37 9.74
N LEU A 63 -8.84 5.95 8.55
CA LEU A 63 -7.55 6.04 7.87
C LEU A 63 -6.73 7.12 8.60
N ALA A 64 -5.64 6.74 9.25
CA ALA A 64 -4.70 7.73 9.78
C ALA A 64 -3.83 8.23 8.62
N GLN A 65 -4.11 9.44 8.11
CA GLN A 65 -3.17 10.10 7.21
C GLN A 65 -2.01 10.59 8.06
N ARG A 66 -0.81 10.07 7.79
CA ARG A 66 0.42 10.48 8.46
C ARG A 66 1.22 11.38 7.55
N LEU A 67 1.69 12.49 8.10
CA LEU A 67 2.69 13.33 7.46
C LEU A 67 3.72 13.81 8.49
N HIS A 68 4.94 14.03 8.01
CA HIS A 68 6.07 14.54 8.77
C HIS A 68 6.49 15.88 8.18
N ILE A 69 6.64 16.90 9.02
CA ILE A 69 7.20 18.19 8.63
C ILE A 69 8.61 18.24 9.18
N GLY A 70 9.60 18.17 8.28
CA GLY A 70 11.01 18.26 8.63
C GLY A 70 11.41 19.69 9.02
N ALA A 71 12.49 19.80 9.79
CA ALA A 71 13.07 21.11 10.13
C ALA A 71 13.56 21.90 8.89
N ASP A 72 13.76 21.24 7.75
CA ASP A 72 14.09 21.81 6.44
C ASP A 72 12.85 22.32 5.66
N GLY A 73 11.65 22.17 6.24
CA GLY A 73 10.37 22.52 5.62
C GLY A 73 9.88 21.53 4.58
N VAL A 74 10.53 20.37 4.42
CA VAL A 74 10.03 19.30 3.55
C VAL A 74 8.92 18.54 4.27
N ILE A 75 7.82 18.29 3.54
CA ILE A 75 6.65 17.59 4.06
C ILE A 75 6.62 16.19 3.45
N THR A 76 6.82 15.17 4.29
CA THR A 76 6.78 13.77 3.89
C THR A 76 5.43 13.16 4.22
N VAL A 77 4.69 12.73 3.22
CA VAL A 77 3.38 12.09 3.34
C VAL A 77 3.53 10.58 3.19
N LEU A 78 2.87 9.80 4.05
CA LEU A 78 3.01 8.34 4.06
C LEU A 78 1.76 7.68 3.45
N THR A 79 1.96 6.66 2.61
CA THR A 79 0.86 5.90 1.99
C THR A 79 1.27 4.47 1.66
N SER A 80 0.33 3.52 1.76
CA SER A 80 0.57 2.14 1.30
C SER A 80 0.37 1.96 -0.21
N LYS A 81 0.03 3.03 -0.94
CA LYS A 81 0.00 3.00 -2.40
C LYS A 81 1.37 2.76 -2.99
N VAL A 82 1.38 1.99 -4.06
CA VAL A 82 2.57 1.67 -4.86
C VAL A 82 2.48 2.41 -6.20
N GLU A 83 3.55 3.08 -6.58
CA GLU A 83 3.77 3.60 -7.93
C GLU A 83 4.47 2.53 -8.78
N VAL A 84 3.82 2.12 -9.86
CA VAL A 84 4.29 1.09 -10.80
C VAL A 84 4.21 1.58 -12.26
N GLY A 85 4.17 2.90 -12.48
CA GLY A 85 4.13 3.51 -13.81
C GLY A 85 2.88 4.35 -14.07
N GLN A 86 1.83 4.25 -13.25
CA GLN A 86 0.54 4.90 -13.44
C GLN A 86 0.50 6.40 -13.10
N GLY A 87 1.57 6.97 -12.50
CA GLY A 87 1.64 8.40 -12.17
C GLY A 87 0.95 8.80 -10.86
N SER A 88 0.60 7.82 -10.03
CA SER A 88 0.01 8.03 -8.72
C SER A 88 0.87 8.89 -7.80
N ARG A 89 2.20 8.71 -7.79
CA ARG A 89 3.09 9.52 -6.94
C ARG A 89 2.92 11.01 -7.24
N THR A 90 2.93 11.39 -8.51
CA THR A 90 2.72 12.79 -8.94
C THR A 90 1.34 13.30 -8.57
N GLN A 91 0.29 12.51 -8.82
CA GLN A 91 -1.09 12.90 -8.50
C GLN A 91 -1.29 13.11 -7.00
N LEU A 92 -0.78 12.21 -6.17
CA LEU A 92 -0.87 12.31 -4.72
C LEU A 92 -0.04 13.48 -4.18
N THR A 93 1.12 13.75 -4.78
CA THR A 93 1.97 14.92 -4.47
C THR A 93 1.21 16.22 -4.73
N GLN A 94 0.57 16.35 -5.89
CA GLN A 94 -0.27 17.52 -6.18
C GLN A 94 -1.43 17.66 -5.20
N ALA A 95 -2.10 16.55 -4.87
CA ALA A 95 -3.23 16.55 -3.93
C ALA A 95 -2.83 17.02 -2.53
N ALA A 96 -1.67 16.57 -2.04
CA ALA A 96 -1.12 17.02 -0.77
C ALA A 96 -0.67 18.49 -0.84
N ALA A 97 0.07 18.87 -1.89
CA ALA A 97 0.59 20.21 -2.07
C ALA A 97 -0.51 21.28 -2.18
N GLU A 98 -1.61 20.97 -2.87
CA GLU A 98 -2.78 21.84 -2.98
C GLU A 98 -3.36 22.18 -1.60
N GLU A 99 -3.64 21.16 -0.78
CA GLU A 99 -4.30 21.37 0.52
C GLU A 99 -3.34 21.93 1.57
N LEU A 100 -2.05 21.58 1.49
CA LEU A 100 -1.00 22.17 2.33
C LEU A 100 -0.60 23.57 1.86
N ARG A 101 -1.03 24.02 0.68
CA ARG A 101 -0.69 25.32 0.08
C ARG A 101 0.81 25.53 -0.01
N VAL A 102 1.52 24.51 -0.49
CA VAL A 102 2.97 24.51 -0.70
C VAL A 102 3.31 24.21 -2.17
N PRO A 103 4.49 24.61 -2.65
CA PRO A 103 5.01 24.13 -3.93
C PRO A 103 5.14 22.61 -3.96
N VAL A 104 4.99 22.00 -5.13
CA VAL A 104 5.02 20.53 -5.33
C VAL A 104 6.34 19.92 -4.85
N ASP A 105 7.46 20.62 -5.01
CA ASP A 105 8.80 20.16 -4.63
C ASP A 105 9.03 20.13 -3.11
N ARG A 106 8.13 20.73 -2.32
CA ARG A 106 8.12 20.64 -0.85
C ARG A 106 7.49 19.35 -0.35
N VAL A 107 6.79 18.60 -1.20
CA VAL A 107 6.11 17.36 -0.82
C VAL A 107 6.89 16.14 -1.29
N ARG A 108 7.16 15.23 -0.36
CA ARG A 108 7.72 13.91 -0.62
C ARG A 108 6.74 12.83 -0.18
N PHE A 109 6.83 11.66 -0.78
CA PHE A 109 6.04 10.50 -0.40
C PHE A 109 6.93 9.33 -0.01
N ILE A 110 6.65 8.73 1.16
CA ILE A 110 7.08 7.36 1.44
C ILE A 110 5.93 6.44 1.07
N MET A 111 6.22 5.52 0.16
CA MET A 111 5.23 4.65 -0.49
C MET A 111 5.59 3.20 -0.25
N ALA A 112 4.60 2.37 0.09
CA ALA A 112 4.72 0.91 0.12
C ALA A 112 5.78 0.32 1.08
N ASP A 113 6.26 1.10 2.05
CA ASP A 113 7.10 0.60 3.13
C ASP A 113 6.21 0.18 4.30
N THR A 114 5.89 -1.11 4.35
CA THR A 114 4.95 -1.70 5.31
C THR A 114 5.34 -1.50 6.77
N ALA A 115 6.60 -1.13 7.04
CA ALA A 115 7.07 -0.91 8.38
C ALA A 115 6.77 0.53 8.88
N VAL A 116 6.62 1.51 7.98
CA VAL A 116 6.36 2.93 8.35
C VAL A 116 5.01 3.47 7.91
N VAL A 117 4.48 3.02 6.77
CA VAL A 117 3.28 3.61 6.18
C VAL A 117 2.00 3.07 6.83
N PRO A 118 0.93 3.88 6.95
CA PRO A 118 -0.36 3.37 7.41
C PRO A 118 -0.93 2.36 6.39
N ASP A 119 -1.69 1.39 6.89
CA ASP A 119 -2.44 0.47 6.02
C ASP A 119 -3.67 1.18 5.42
N ASP A 120 -3.46 1.79 4.24
CA ASP A 120 -4.51 2.42 3.42
C ASP A 120 -4.96 1.54 2.23
N GLY A 121 -4.62 0.24 2.29
CA GLY A 121 -4.87 -0.78 1.28
C GLY A 121 -3.97 -0.68 0.04
N GLY A 122 -3.92 -1.75 -0.77
CA GLY A 122 -3.07 -1.79 -1.96
C GLY A 122 -3.51 -0.89 -3.14
N THR A 123 -2.69 -0.88 -4.19
CA THR A 123 -3.00 -0.29 -5.50
C THR A 123 -3.77 -1.31 -6.35
N ALA A 124 -5.09 -1.13 -6.53
CA ALA A 124 -5.90 -2.01 -7.38
C ALA A 124 -7.18 -1.32 -7.91
N GLY A 125 -7.61 -1.72 -9.11
CA GLY A 125 -8.87 -1.27 -9.74
C GLY A 125 -8.95 0.25 -9.92
N SER A 126 -7.84 0.88 -10.31
CA SER A 126 -7.69 2.33 -10.42
C SER A 126 -8.14 3.11 -9.18
N GLY A 127 -8.01 2.49 -8.00
CA GLY A 127 -8.56 2.99 -6.75
C GLY A 127 -7.87 4.21 -6.15
N THR A 128 -6.61 4.45 -6.51
CA THR A 128 -5.82 5.54 -5.94
C THR A 128 -6.47 6.90 -6.18
N THR A 129 -6.93 7.17 -7.40
CA THR A 129 -7.62 8.43 -7.74
C THR A 129 -8.93 8.60 -6.95
N PRO A 130 -9.96 7.75 -7.09
CA PRO A 130 -11.26 7.99 -6.47
C PRO A 130 -11.29 7.78 -4.95
N ARG A 131 -10.30 7.09 -4.37
CA ARG A 131 -10.32 6.73 -2.93
C ARG A 131 -9.21 7.41 -2.14
N SER A 132 -7.98 7.40 -2.64
CA SER A 132 -6.82 7.92 -1.89
C SER A 132 -6.62 9.41 -2.06
N VAL A 133 -6.86 9.98 -3.25
CA VAL A 133 -6.78 11.44 -3.42
C VAL A 133 -7.72 12.16 -2.45
N PRO A 134 -9.01 11.82 -2.30
CA PRO A 134 -9.87 12.46 -1.31
C PRO A 134 -9.40 12.28 0.15
N ALA A 135 -8.82 11.13 0.49
CA ALA A 135 -8.30 10.87 1.83
C ALA A 135 -7.07 11.73 2.14
N ILE A 136 -6.10 11.77 1.22
CA ILE A 136 -4.90 12.59 1.32
C ILE A 136 -5.26 14.06 1.39
N ARG A 137 -6.20 14.53 0.54
CA ARG A 137 -6.65 15.91 0.57
C ARG A 137 -7.22 16.29 1.94
N ARG A 138 -8.11 15.47 2.51
CA ARG A 138 -8.66 15.71 3.86
C ARG A 138 -7.59 15.71 4.95
N GLY A 139 -6.66 14.76 4.92
CA GLY A 139 -5.57 14.71 5.90
C GLY A 139 -4.65 15.93 5.82
N CYS A 140 -4.33 16.36 4.61
CA CYS A 140 -3.48 17.52 4.35
C CYS A 140 -4.17 18.84 4.70
N ALA A 141 -5.46 19.00 4.36
CA ALA A 141 -6.24 20.17 4.75
C ALA A 141 -6.36 20.28 6.27
N ALA A 142 -6.57 19.15 6.95
CA ALA A 142 -6.61 19.09 8.41
C ALA A 142 -5.29 19.48 9.06
N ALA A 143 -4.16 19.02 8.52
CA ALA A 143 -2.85 19.44 8.99
C ALA A 143 -2.60 20.94 8.73
N CYS A 144 -3.00 21.45 7.56
CA CYS A 144 -2.94 22.88 7.23
C CYS A 144 -3.72 23.72 8.25
N GLN A 145 -4.96 23.32 8.58
CA GLN A 145 -5.76 24.00 9.60
C GLN A 145 -5.09 23.98 10.97
N LEU A 146 -4.53 22.84 11.39
CA LEU A 146 -3.82 22.72 12.66
C LEU A 146 -2.59 23.65 12.74
N LEU A 147 -1.87 23.81 11.63
CA LEU A 147 -0.75 24.75 11.52
C LEU A 147 -1.23 26.20 11.60
N ILE A 148 -2.32 26.55 10.91
CA ILE A 148 -2.95 27.88 11.00
C ILE A 148 -3.39 28.19 12.43
N ASP A 149 -4.05 27.24 13.11
CA ASP A 149 -4.49 27.41 14.49
C ASP A 149 -3.30 27.60 15.45
N THR A 150 -2.22 26.86 15.20
CA THR A 150 -0.96 26.99 15.95
C THR A 150 -0.31 28.36 15.75
N ALA A 151 -0.29 28.86 14.51
CA ALA A 151 0.20 30.19 14.18
C ALA A 151 -0.69 31.28 14.81
N ALA A 152 -2.01 31.12 14.75
CA ALA A 152 -2.98 32.04 15.35
C ALA A 152 -2.78 32.18 16.86
N ALA A 153 -2.56 31.05 17.55
CA ALA A 153 -2.20 31.05 18.97
C ALA A 153 -0.87 31.75 19.23
N ALA A 154 0.14 31.53 18.38
CA ALA A 154 1.45 32.17 18.48
C ALA A 154 1.41 33.69 18.22
N PHE A 155 0.57 34.13 17.28
CA PHE A 155 0.33 35.54 16.96
C PHE A 155 -0.67 36.23 17.90
N ASN A 156 -1.35 35.49 18.78
CA ASN A 156 -2.50 35.97 19.55
C ASN A 156 -3.56 36.64 18.65
N ALA A 157 -3.87 36.00 17.52
CA ALA A 157 -4.79 36.48 16.49
C ALA A 157 -5.90 35.46 16.19
N ASP A 158 -6.96 35.91 15.52
CA ASP A 158 -7.99 35.00 14.99
C ASP A 158 -7.44 34.25 13.76
N ALA A 159 -7.56 32.93 13.72
CA ALA A 159 -7.15 32.07 12.60
C ALA A 159 -7.77 32.51 11.27
N LYS A 160 -8.99 33.06 11.28
CA LYS A 160 -9.68 33.57 10.08
C LYS A 160 -8.99 34.77 9.44
N ARG A 161 -8.12 35.44 10.18
CA ARG A 161 -7.35 36.61 9.75
C ARG A 161 -5.99 36.23 9.14
N LEU A 162 -5.61 34.96 9.20
CA LEU A 162 -4.35 34.47 8.66
C LEU A 162 -4.53 33.94 7.24
N SER A 163 -3.52 34.17 6.40
CA SER A 163 -3.39 33.54 5.09
C SER A 163 -2.24 32.56 5.08
N VAL A 164 -2.32 31.59 4.16
CA VAL A 164 -1.21 30.67 3.90
C VAL A 164 -0.84 30.78 2.44
N ARG A 165 0.45 31.02 2.19
CA ARG A 165 1.04 31.04 0.86
C ARG A 165 2.40 30.36 0.92
N ASP A 166 2.64 29.43 0.00
CA ASP A 166 3.93 28.74 -0.16
C ASP A 166 4.49 28.12 1.14
N GLY A 167 3.61 27.60 2.00
CA GLY A 167 3.98 27.02 3.31
C GLY A 167 4.31 28.03 4.41
N MET A 168 4.04 29.30 4.16
CA MET A 168 4.16 30.40 5.12
C MET A 168 2.78 30.81 5.61
N VAL A 169 2.61 30.86 6.93
CA VAL A 169 1.42 31.44 7.57
C VAL A 169 1.72 32.90 7.89
N GLU A 170 0.90 33.81 7.34
CA GLU A 170 1.12 35.26 7.38
C GLU A 170 0.05 35.94 8.26
N GLY A 171 0.49 36.87 9.12
CA GLY A 171 -0.37 37.71 9.97
C GLY A 171 -0.74 39.05 9.33
N LEU A 172 -1.71 39.75 9.94
CA LEU A 172 -2.23 41.05 9.44
C LEU A 172 -1.40 42.28 9.81
N ALA A 173 -0.28 42.12 10.52
CA ALA A 173 0.66 43.20 10.82
C ALA A 173 2.00 42.91 10.13
N GLU A 174 2.61 43.94 9.55
CA GLU A 174 3.75 43.83 8.64
C GLU A 174 4.91 43.00 9.22
N GLY A 175 5.21 41.87 8.56
CA GLY A 175 6.47 41.14 8.68
C GLY A 175 6.47 39.89 9.56
N GLN A 176 5.44 39.63 10.36
CA GLN A 176 5.38 38.39 11.15
C GLN A 176 4.82 37.23 10.33
N GLN A 177 5.67 36.22 10.12
CA GLN A 177 5.34 34.99 9.40
C GLN A 177 5.90 33.79 10.15
N PHE A 178 5.22 32.66 10.06
CA PHE A 178 5.76 31.37 10.47
C PHE A 178 5.78 30.43 9.27
N SER A 179 6.94 29.80 9.01
CA SER A 179 6.97 28.64 8.14
C SER A 179 6.31 27.44 8.83
N TYR A 180 5.90 26.45 8.06
CA TYR A 180 5.46 25.18 8.64
C TYR A 180 6.52 24.51 9.50
N ALA A 181 7.82 24.67 9.20
CA ALA A 181 8.90 24.16 10.03
C ALA A 181 8.96 24.86 11.39
N ASP A 182 8.74 26.18 11.44
CA ASP A 182 8.68 26.94 12.70
C ASP A 182 7.53 26.44 13.58
N LEU A 183 6.36 26.22 12.97
CA LEU A 183 5.16 25.73 13.64
C LEU A 183 5.27 24.26 14.04
N ALA A 184 6.05 23.47 13.30
CA ALA A 184 6.37 22.08 13.60
C ALA A 184 7.57 21.92 14.56
N SER A 185 8.00 23.00 15.23
CA SER A 185 9.08 22.92 16.21
C SER A 185 8.60 22.45 17.59
N GLU A 186 9.55 22.01 18.43
CA GLU A 186 9.27 21.60 19.81
C GLU A 186 8.51 22.67 20.62
N LYS A 187 8.83 23.95 20.37
CA LYS A 187 8.16 25.12 20.98
C LYS A 187 6.64 25.09 20.81
N HIS A 188 6.15 24.55 19.68
CA HIS A 188 4.74 24.52 19.31
C HIS A 188 4.13 23.11 19.37
N SER A 189 4.92 22.09 19.74
CA SER A 189 4.52 20.68 19.78
C SER A 189 3.23 20.41 20.57
N LYS A 190 3.00 21.12 21.69
CA LYS A 190 1.76 20.98 22.48
C LYS A 190 0.50 21.41 21.72
N ALA A 191 0.60 22.43 20.87
CA ALA A 191 -0.52 22.89 20.04
C ALA A 191 -0.87 21.88 18.94
N LEU A 192 0.12 21.10 18.49
CA LEU A 192 -0.03 20.06 17.47
C LEU A 192 -0.58 18.72 18.00
N GLN A 193 -0.67 18.55 19.32
CA GLN A 193 -1.26 17.35 19.95
C GLN A 193 -2.80 17.41 20.02
N ARG A 194 -3.43 18.30 19.26
CA ARG A 194 -4.88 18.48 19.23
C ARG A 194 -5.53 17.55 18.21
N GLU A 195 -6.72 17.07 18.54
CA GLU A 195 -7.58 16.44 17.55
C GLU A 195 -8.02 17.49 16.53
N VAL A 196 -7.85 17.17 15.24
CA VAL A 196 -8.38 18.03 14.18
C VAL A 196 -9.88 17.76 14.06
N ALA A 197 -10.68 18.83 14.12
CA ALA A 197 -12.12 18.74 14.05
C ALA A 197 -12.60 17.99 12.78
N SER A 198 -13.64 17.17 12.92
CA SER A 198 -14.31 16.58 11.77
C SER A 198 -14.98 17.69 10.94
N GLY A 199 -14.65 17.78 9.65
CA GLY A 199 -15.30 18.74 8.73
C GLY A 199 -14.40 19.85 8.20
N VAL A 200 -13.10 19.61 8.06
CA VAL A 200 -12.18 20.57 7.42
C VAL A 200 -12.58 20.80 5.96
N SER A 201 -12.72 22.07 5.59
CA SER A 201 -12.99 22.49 4.22
C SER A 201 -11.79 22.18 3.32
N LEU A 202 -12.05 21.50 2.21
CA LEU A 202 -11.06 21.29 1.17
C LEU A 202 -10.97 22.53 0.27
N ALA A 203 -9.82 22.74 -0.37
CA ALA A 203 -9.71 23.73 -1.44
C ALA A 203 -10.76 23.47 -2.54
N GLU A 204 -11.54 24.49 -2.87
CA GLU A 204 -12.52 24.39 -3.96
C GLU A 204 -11.81 24.29 -5.31
N VAL A 205 -12.42 23.58 -6.27
CA VAL A 205 -11.84 23.34 -7.60
C VAL A 205 -11.42 24.64 -8.29
N LYS A 206 -12.23 25.69 -8.16
CA LYS A 206 -11.97 27.01 -8.76
C LYS A 206 -10.76 27.74 -8.15
N GLU A 207 -10.36 27.35 -6.94
CA GLU A 207 -9.24 27.93 -6.22
C GLU A 207 -7.95 27.11 -6.38
N TRP A 208 -8.01 25.97 -7.07
CA TRP A 208 -6.86 25.10 -7.25
C TRP A 208 -5.74 25.81 -8.00
N ARG A 209 -4.53 25.68 -7.46
CA ARG A 209 -3.31 26.26 -8.05
C ARG A 209 -2.34 25.20 -8.57
N ILE A 210 -2.38 24.02 -7.96
CA ILE A 210 -1.51 22.89 -8.25
C ILE A 210 -2.33 21.75 -8.86
N LEU A 211 -3.42 21.35 -8.20
CA LEU A 211 -4.24 20.23 -8.66
C LEU A 211 -4.93 20.59 -9.98
N GLY A 212 -4.84 19.69 -10.97
CA GLY A 212 -5.40 19.92 -12.31
C GLY A 212 -4.50 20.76 -13.24
N THR A 213 -3.32 21.16 -12.79
CA THR A 213 -2.31 21.81 -13.63
C THR A 213 -1.24 20.80 -14.09
N PRO A 214 -0.58 21.02 -15.24
CA PRO A 214 0.52 20.18 -15.66
C PRO A 214 1.76 20.46 -14.80
N VAL A 215 2.22 19.44 -14.07
CA VAL A 215 3.47 19.47 -13.30
C VAL A 215 4.44 18.40 -13.80
N PRO A 216 5.77 18.61 -13.70
CA PRO A 216 6.74 17.56 -13.98
C PRO A 216 6.44 16.30 -13.15
N ARG A 217 6.47 15.13 -13.80
CA ARG A 217 6.25 13.87 -13.10
C ARG A 217 7.37 13.66 -12.07
N VAL A 218 6.97 13.34 -10.83
CA VAL A 218 7.93 13.02 -9.76
C VAL A 218 8.73 11.78 -10.16
N GLY A 219 10.06 11.87 -10.14
CA GLY A 219 10.97 10.81 -10.59
C GLY A 219 11.09 10.68 -12.12
N ALA A 220 10.57 11.62 -12.92
CA ALA A 220 10.66 11.56 -14.38
C ALA A 220 12.10 11.45 -14.89
N SER A 221 13.02 12.25 -14.34
CA SER A 221 14.43 12.24 -14.75
C SER A 221 15.05 10.86 -14.57
N GLU A 222 14.78 10.19 -13.44
CA GLU A 222 15.30 8.84 -13.16
C GLU A 222 14.76 7.82 -14.15
N ILE A 223 13.48 7.92 -14.53
CA ILE A 223 12.86 7.03 -15.51
C ILE A 223 13.47 7.23 -16.90
N VAL A 224 13.55 8.47 -17.38
CA VAL A 224 14.03 8.75 -18.77
C VAL A 224 15.54 8.57 -18.94
N THR A 225 16.30 8.62 -17.84
CA THR A 225 17.75 8.36 -17.86
C THR A 225 18.11 6.89 -17.60
N GLY A 226 17.12 6.05 -17.24
CA GLY A 226 17.36 4.67 -16.81
C GLY A 226 18.00 4.54 -15.42
N ALA A 227 18.07 5.63 -14.65
CA ALA A 227 18.58 5.60 -13.27
C ALA A 227 17.55 5.02 -12.28
N HIS A 228 16.26 5.00 -12.64
CA HIS A 228 15.22 4.36 -11.83
C HIS A 228 15.43 2.85 -11.77
N ARG A 229 15.41 2.28 -10.56
CA ARG A 229 15.52 0.84 -10.33
C ARG A 229 14.15 0.23 -10.03
N TYR A 230 13.68 -0.62 -10.92
CA TYR A 230 12.53 -1.48 -10.69
C TYR A 230 12.92 -2.66 -9.79
N PRO A 231 11.95 -3.39 -9.19
CA PRO A 231 12.25 -4.56 -8.37
C PRO A 231 13.16 -5.59 -9.06
N SER A 232 13.05 -5.75 -10.38
CA SER A 232 13.91 -6.61 -11.21
C SER A 232 15.37 -6.16 -11.27
N ASP A 233 15.65 -4.88 -11.07
CA ASP A 233 17.00 -4.30 -11.11
C ASP A 233 17.71 -4.40 -9.74
N ILE A 234 16.97 -4.74 -8.68
CA ILE A 234 17.50 -4.82 -7.32
C ILE A 234 18.40 -6.07 -7.21
N ARG A 235 19.62 -5.86 -6.73
CA ARG A 235 20.57 -6.91 -6.36
C ARG A 235 21.08 -6.65 -4.95
N ARG A 236 21.13 -7.69 -4.12
CA ARG A 236 21.65 -7.65 -2.75
C ARG A 236 22.80 -8.65 -2.59
N PRO A 237 23.77 -8.40 -1.69
CA PRO A 237 24.77 -9.41 -1.34
C PRO A 237 24.09 -10.71 -0.89
N GLY A 238 24.52 -11.85 -1.45
CA GLY A 238 23.95 -13.17 -1.13
C GLY A 238 22.52 -13.42 -1.64
N MET A 239 21.96 -12.56 -2.51
CA MET A 239 20.61 -12.74 -3.04
C MET A 239 20.48 -14.02 -3.86
N LEU A 240 19.48 -14.84 -3.53
CA LEU A 240 19.07 -15.98 -4.35
C LEU A 240 17.89 -15.61 -5.25
N TYR A 241 17.83 -16.22 -6.41
CA TYR A 241 16.74 -16.07 -7.38
C TYR A 241 15.79 -17.26 -7.27
N GLY A 242 14.52 -16.96 -6.97
CA GLY A 242 13.47 -17.96 -6.81
C GLY A 242 12.77 -18.31 -8.12
N LYS A 243 12.49 -19.59 -8.33
CA LYS A 243 11.54 -20.10 -9.35
C LYS A 243 10.55 -21.03 -8.68
N VAL A 244 9.30 -21.00 -9.15
CA VAL A 244 8.22 -21.85 -8.64
C VAL A 244 7.78 -22.78 -9.76
N LEU A 245 7.63 -24.07 -9.48
CA LEU A 245 6.92 -24.97 -10.37
C LEU A 245 5.43 -24.68 -10.24
N ARG A 246 4.82 -24.19 -11.33
CA ARG A 246 3.39 -23.91 -11.36
C ARG A 246 2.60 -25.17 -11.74
N PRO A 247 1.38 -25.35 -11.18
CA PRO A 247 0.49 -26.43 -11.60
C PRO A 247 0.22 -26.40 -13.11
N SER A 248 -0.01 -27.59 -13.69
CA SER A 248 -0.30 -27.75 -15.12
C SER A 248 -1.64 -27.16 -15.55
N SER A 249 -2.60 -27.07 -14.62
CA SER A 249 -3.90 -26.41 -14.82
C SER A 249 -4.44 -25.83 -13.51
N TYR A 250 -5.52 -25.04 -13.59
CA TYR A 250 -6.15 -24.46 -12.40
C TYR A 250 -6.71 -25.57 -11.48
N GLY A 251 -6.39 -25.53 -10.20
CA GLY A 251 -6.84 -26.56 -9.25
C GLY A 251 -6.22 -27.95 -9.43
N ALA A 252 -5.18 -28.09 -10.26
CA ALA A 252 -4.39 -29.33 -10.30
C ALA A 252 -3.60 -29.51 -9.00
N GLN A 253 -3.51 -30.76 -8.52
CA GLN A 253 -2.77 -31.14 -7.31
C GLN A 253 -1.50 -31.91 -7.66
N LEU A 254 -0.41 -31.66 -6.94
CA LEU A 254 0.87 -32.31 -7.19
C LEU A 254 0.95 -33.61 -6.40
N GLU A 255 0.82 -34.73 -7.09
CA GLU A 255 0.89 -36.05 -6.46
C GLU A 255 2.35 -36.41 -6.15
N GLU A 256 3.20 -36.32 -7.17
CA GLU A 256 4.58 -36.80 -7.11
C GLU A 256 5.53 -35.82 -7.81
N ILE A 257 6.75 -35.70 -7.28
CA ILE A 257 7.87 -35.04 -7.93
C ILE A 257 9.18 -35.56 -7.34
N ASP A 258 10.19 -35.77 -8.17
CA ASP A 258 11.56 -36.01 -7.74
C ASP A 258 12.38 -34.70 -7.81
N LEU A 259 12.94 -34.30 -6.67
CA LEU A 259 13.79 -33.11 -6.54
C LEU A 259 15.28 -33.43 -6.67
N ALA A 260 15.67 -34.71 -6.74
CA ALA A 260 17.07 -35.09 -6.90
C ALA A 260 17.71 -34.50 -8.18
N PRO A 261 17.03 -34.47 -9.35
CA PRO A 261 17.58 -33.85 -10.55
C PRO A 261 17.93 -32.37 -10.37
N ALA A 262 17.13 -31.63 -9.61
CA ALA A 262 17.35 -30.20 -9.33
C ALA A 262 18.63 -29.93 -8.51
N LYS A 263 19.06 -30.90 -7.70
CA LYS A 263 20.24 -30.77 -6.83
C LYS A 263 21.57 -31.04 -7.54
N THR A 264 21.53 -31.49 -8.79
CA THR A 264 22.74 -31.72 -9.60
C THR A 264 23.38 -30.41 -10.10
N SER A 265 22.62 -29.31 -10.08
CA SER A 265 23.11 -27.96 -10.35
C SER A 265 23.72 -27.35 -9.08
N PHE A 266 24.95 -26.86 -9.16
CA PHE A 266 25.71 -26.36 -8.02
C PHE A 266 24.96 -25.24 -7.26
N GLY A 267 24.72 -25.44 -5.96
CA GLY A 267 24.20 -24.40 -5.06
C GLY A 267 22.68 -24.18 -5.12
N VAL A 268 21.91 -25.08 -5.74
CA VAL A 268 20.44 -24.98 -5.76
C VAL A 268 19.81 -25.52 -4.48
N THR A 269 18.94 -24.72 -3.88
CA THR A 269 18.02 -25.14 -2.83
C THR A 269 16.66 -25.44 -3.44
N ALA A 270 16.19 -26.69 -3.33
CA ALA A 270 14.86 -27.10 -3.76
C ALA A 270 14.02 -27.49 -2.54
N ILE A 271 12.80 -26.96 -2.45
CA ILE A 271 11.85 -27.24 -1.36
C ILE A 271 10.51 -27.70 -1.93
N ARG A 272 9.84 -28.60 -1.21
CA ARG A 272 8.44 -28.97 -1.43
C ARG A 272 7.67 -28.77 -0.13
N ASP A 273 6.55 -28.06 -0.22
CA ASP A 273 5.55 -27.90 0.83
C ASP A 273 4.17 -28.17 0.23
N GLY A 274 3.66 -29.39 0.44
CA GLY A 274 2.45 -29.88 -0.23
C GLY A 274 2.56 -29.82 -1.77
N ASP A 275 1.66 -29.04 -2.37
CA ASP A 275 1.61 -28.79 -3.82
C ASP A 275 2.55 -27.67 -4.29
N PHE A 276 3.16 -26.94 -3.35
CA PHE A 276 4.12 -25.89 -3.66
C PHE A 276 5.52 -26.46 -3.79
N VAL A 277 6.18 -26.19 -4.91
CA VAL A 277 7.60 -26.51 -5.12
C VAL A 277 8.36 -25.26 -5.54
N GLY A 278 9.40 -24.94 -4.78
CA GLY A 278 10.26 -23.77 -4.98
C GLY A 278 11.72 -24.15 -5.18
N PHE A 279 12.41 -23.38 -6.02
CA PHE A 279 13.82 -23.52 -6.32
C PHE A 279 14.50 -22.17 -6.09
N ALA A 280 15.66 -22.15 -5.46
CA ALA A 280 16.45 -20.96 -5.23
C ALA A 280 17.92 -21.21 -5.57
N ALA A 281 18.53 -20.31 -6.33
CA ALA A 281 19.93 -20.43 -6.76
C ALA A 281 20.61 -19.05 -6.84
N ALA A 282 21.94 -19.03 -7.02
CA ALA A 282 22.71 -17.79 -7.14
C ALA A 282 22.34 -16.98 -8.40
N THR A 283 21.84 -17.63 -9.44
CA THR A 283 21.34 -16.98 -10.65
C THR A 283 19.92 -17.42 -11.02
N SER A 284 19.17 -16.56 -11.72
CA SER A 284 17.85 -16.92 -12.23
C SER A 284 17.90 -18.06 -13.25
N PHE A 285 19.02 -18.25 -13.94
CA PHE A 285 19.21 -19.31 -14.93
C PHE A 285 19.35 -20.68 -14.26
N GLU A 286 20.16 -20.77 -13.20
CA GLU A 286 20.32 -22.03 -12.45
C GLU A 286 19.02 -22.46 -11.76
N ALA A 287 18.28 -21.52 -11.17
CA ALA A 287 16.98 -21.80 -10.57
C ALA A 287 15.95 -22.28 -11.61
N GLU A 288 16.04 -21.76 -12.84
CA GLU A 288 15.19 -22.15 -13.97
C GLU A 288 15.52 -23.55 -14.47
N LEU A 289 16.80 -23.85 -14.68
CA LEU A 289 17.26 -25.18 -15.08
C LEU A 289 16.84 -26.24 -14.04
N ALA A 290 17.04 -25.96 -12.76
CA ALA A 290 16.66 -26.87 -11.70
C ALA A 290 15.15 -27.12 -11.64
N ARG A 291 14.33 -26.06 -11.82
CA ARG A 291 12.88 -26.19 -11.94
C ARG A 291 12.53 -27.11 -13.11
N ASP A 292 13.14 -26.90 -14.28
CA ASP A 292 12.81 -27.63 -15.50
C ASP A 292 13.19 -29.10 -15.43
N GLU A 293 14.33 -29.44 -14.81
CA GLU A 293 14.70 -30.84 -14.60
C GLU A 293 13.74 -31.55 -13.64
N ALA A 294 13.37 -30.91 -12.52
CA ALA A 294 12.39 -31.48 -11.61
C ALA A 294 10.99 -31.59 -12.25
N ALA A 295 10.59 -30.60 -13.06
CA ALA A 295 9.29 -30.56 -13.73
C ALA A 295 9.03 -31.79 -14.62
N LYS A 296 10.07 -32.38 -15.21
CA LYS A 296 9.96 -33.60 -16.04
C LYS A 296 9.48 -34.83 -15.25
N THR A 297 9.61 -34.79 -13.94
CA THR A 297 9.21 -35.90 -13.04
C THR A 297 7.87 -35.65 -12.36
N ALA A 298 7.30 -34.43 -12.51
CA ALA A 298 6.11 -34.02 -11.81
C ALA A 298 4.86 -34.73 -12.34
N LYS A 299 4.08 -35.34 -11.45
CA LYS A 299 2.77 -35.92 -11.74
C LYS A 299 1.67 -35.09 -11.11
N TRP A 300 0.72 -34.67 -11.94
CA TRP A 300 -0.38 -33.80 -11.55
C TRP A 300 -1.70 -34.52 -11.70
N LYS A 301 -2.53 -34.43 -10.67
CA LYS A 301 -3.96 -34.72 -10.77
C LYS A 301 -4.68 -33.47 -11.23
N THR A 302 -5.15 -33.45 -12.47
CA THR A 302 -5.85 -32.31 -13.06
C THR A 302 -7.34 -32.30 -12.75
N ALA A 303 -7.95 -31.12 -12.75
CA ALA A 303 -9.40 -30.95 -12.72
C ALA A 303 -9.95 -30.67 -14.13
N GLU A 304 -11.20 -31.04 -14.38
CA GLU A 304 -11.89 -30.66 -15.62
C GLU A 304 -12.21 -29.17 -15.63
N HIS A 305 -12.13 -28.57 -16.82
CA HIS A 305 -12.39 -27.16 -17.05
C HIS A 305 -13.29 -26.96 -18.28
N PRO A 306 -14.16 -25.93 -18.27
CA PRO A 306 -14.87 -25.56 -19.49
C PRO A 306 -13.89 -25.15 -20.57
N SER A 307 -14.25 -25.41 -21.83
CA SER A 307 -13.54 -24.85 -22.97
C SER A 307 -13.64 -23.32 -22.97
N SER A 308 -12.79 -22.63 -23.73
CA SER A 308 -12.93 -21.19 -23.91
C SER A 308 -14.29 -20.80 -24.52
N ASP A 309 -14.86 -21.66 -25.36
CA ASP A 309 -16.17 -21.45 -25.98
C ASP A 309 -17.32 -21.56 -24.96
N ASP A 310 -17.19 -22.45 -23.98
CA ASP A 310 -18.20 -22.71 -22.95
C ASP A 310 -18.02 -21.87 -21.67
N LEU A 311 -16.95 -21.07 -21.58
CA LEU A 311 -16.58 -20.38 -20.35
C LEU A 311 -17.70 -19.45 -19.83
N TYR A 312 -18.37 -18.71 -20.72
CA TYR A 312 -19.44 -17.79 -20.31
C TYR A 312 -20.69 -18.50 -19.80
N SER A 313 -21.08 -19.60 -20.44
CA SER A 313 -22.24 -20.39 -20.01
C SER A 313 -21.97 -21.02 -18.64
N TYR A 314 -20.75 -21.57 -18.47
CA TYR A 314 -20.26 -22.10 -17.20
C TYR A 314 -20.29 -21.04 -16.09
N LEU A 315 -19.72 -19.86 -16.30
CA LEU A 315 -19.71 -18.80 -15.29
C LEU A 315 -21.11 -18.33 -14.90
N ARG A 316 -22.03 -18.28 -15.87
CA ARG A 316 -23.41 -17.87 -15.62
C ARG A 316 -24.18 -18.89 -14.77
N SER A 317 -23.98 -20.19 -15.02
CA SER A 317 -24.62 -21.26 -14.25
C SER A 317 -24.02 -21.45 -12.86
N HIS A 318 -22.76 -21.06 -12.67
CA HIS A 318 -22.03 -21.19 -11.40
C HIS A 318 -21.91 -19.87 -10.62
N ALA A 319 -22.52 -18.78 -11.11
CA ALA A 319 -22.51 -17.51 -10.40
C ALA A 319 -23.31 -17.61 -9.09
N SER A 320 -22.68 -17.31 -7.95
CA SER A 320 -23.40 -17.25 -6.67
C SER A 320 -24.32 -16.02 -6.62
N SER A 321 -25.53 -16.21 -6.10
CA SER A 321 -26.55 -15.15 -5.97
C SER A 321 -26.23 -14.09 -4.90
N GLN A 322 -25.13 -14.25 -4.14
CA GLN A 322 -24.75 -13.41 -3.00
C GLN A 322 -23.96 -12.15 -3.37
N ARG A 323 -24.08 -11.61 -4.58
CA ARG A 323 -23.54 -10.26 -4.83
C ARG A 323 -24.49 -9.23 -4.21
N SER A 324 -24.08 -8.65 -3.09
CA SER A 324 -24.61 -7.36 -2.62
C SER A 324 -24.54 -6.39 -3.79
N ARG A 325 -25.70 -6.03 -4.33
CA ARG A 325 -25.85 -4.93 -5.27
C ARG A 325 -25.56 -3.66 -4.46
N ARG A 326 -24.33 -3.17 -4.55
CA ARG A 326 -23.95 -1.88 -3.96
C ARG A 326 -24.76 -0.78 -4.66
N ASP A 327 -25.22 0.18 -3.89
CA ASP A 327 -25.87 1.42 -4.35
C ASP A 327 -27.22 1.22 -5.06
N ILE A 328 -28.09 0.34 -4.56
CA ILE A 328 -29.52 0.39 -4.92
C ILE A 328 -30.21 1.50 -4.12
N THR A 329 -30.81 2.44 -4.84
CA THR A 329 -31.79 3.37 -4.26
C THR A 329 -33.20 2.95 -4.71
N GLY A 330 -34.11 2.72 -3.76
CA GLY A 330 -35.49 2.30 -4.05
C GLY A 330 -35.64 0.82 -4.40
N SER A 331 -36.72 0.46 -5.11
CA SER A 331 -37.00 -0.92 -5.55
C SER A 331 -36.96 -1.00 -7.09
N PRO A 332 -35.82 -1.42 -7.68
CA PRO A 332 -35.71 -1.60 -9.13
C PRO A 332 -36.80 -2.51 -9.70
N ASP A 333 -37.16 -3.58 -8.98
CA ASP A 333 -38.16 -4.55 -9.43
C ASP A 333 -39.55 -3.92 -9.54
N GLU A 334 -39.94 -3.03 -8.61
CA GLU A 334 -41.20 -2.30 -8.72
C GLU A 334 -41.16 -1.24 -9.83
N THR A 335 -40.02 -0.55 -9.99
CA THR A 335 -39.86 0.44 -11.08
C THR A 335 -39.95 -0.21 -12.45
N PHE A 336 -39.38 -1.41 -12.65
CA PHE A 336 -39.47 -2.12 -13.92
C PHE A 336 -40.89 -2.56 -14.29
N LYS A 337 -41.80 -2.77 -13.31
CA LYS A 337 -43.20 -3.15 -13.57
C LYS A 337 -44.02 -2.00 -14.15
N THR A 338 -43.74 -0.76 -13.72
CA THR A 338 -44.52 0.43 -14.08
C THR A 338 -43.82 1.33 -15.12
N ALA A 339 -42.60 0.98 -15.53
CA ALA A 339 -41.83 1.74 -16.50
C ALA A 339 -42.53 1.77 -17.87
N HIS A 340 -42.65 2.96 -18.44
CA HIS A 340 -43.18 3.18 -19.80
C HIS A 340 -42.34 2.47 -20.89
N LYS A 341 -41.05 2.24 -20.65
CA LYS A 341 -40.16 1.52 -21.56
C LYS A 341 -39.12 0.73 -20.79
N VAL A 342 -38.92 -0.53 -21.18
CA VAL A 342 -37.89 -1.42 -20.63
C VAL A 342 -37.04 -1.94 -21.78
N LEU A 343 -35.72 -1.83 -21.65
CA LEU A 343 -34.75 -2.42 -22.59
C LEU A 343 -33.97 -3.52 -21.87
N ARG A 344 -33.74 -4.63 -22.55
CA ARG A 344 -32.97 -5.78 -22.02
C ARG A 344 -32.00 -6.23 -23.08
N GLU A 345 -30.73 -6.26 -22.73
CA GLU A 345 -29.65 -6.74 -23.58
C GLU A 345 -28.67 -7.57 -22.75
N ALA A 346 -27.98 -8.51 -23.40
CA ALA A 346 -26.97 -9.34 -22.78
C ALA A 346 -25.60 -9.05 -23.42
N TYR A 347 -24.62 -8.76 -22.58
CA TYR A 347 -23.26 -8.47 -23.01
C TYR A 347 -22.29 -9.45 -22.37
N GLN A 348 -21.27 -9.83 -23.13
CA GLN A 348 -20.12 -10.58 -22.66
C GLN A 348 -18.88 -9.70 -22.80
N ILE A 349 -17.97 -9.80 -21.82
CA ILE A 349 -16.71 -9.07 -21.84
C ILE A 349 -15.60 -10.11 -21.90
N ALA A 350 -14.74 -9.99 -22.91
CA ALA A 350 -13.58 -10.85 -23.08
C ALA A 350 -12.69 -10.88 -21.84
N TYR A 351 -11.98 -12.00 -21.66
CA TYR A 351 -10.91 -12.09 -20.68
C TYR A 351 -9.68 -11.36 -21.19
N ILE A 352 -9.50 -10.13 -20.71
CA ILE A 352 -8.41 -9.26 -21.15
C ILE A 352 -7.22 -9.44 -20.20
N GLN A 353 -6.06 -9.77 -20.77
CA GLN A 353 -4.80 -9.77 -20.05
C GLN A 353 -4.25 -8.34 -19.95
N HIS A 354 -3.75 -7.97 -18.78
CA HIS A 354 -3.19 -6.63 -18.55
C HIS A 354 -1.89 -6.38 -19.33
N ALA A 355 -1.13 -7.45 -19.62
CA ALA A 355 0.12 -7.43 -20.39
C ALA A 355 1.09 -6.28 -20.03
N PRO A 356 1.47 -6.13 -18.74
CA PRO A 356 2.49 -5.14 -18.36
C PRO A 356 3.84 -5.52 -18.99
N MET A 357 4.63 -4.51 -19.36
CA MET A 357 5.99 -4.66 -19.86
C MET A 357 6.99 -4.86 -18.73
#